data_AF-A0A2T0UD46-F1
#
_entry.id   AF-A0A2T0UD46-F1
#
_cell.length_a   1.000
_cell.length_b   1.000
_cell.length_c   1.000
_cell.angle_alpha   90.00
_cell.angle_beta   90.00
_cell.angle_gamma   90.00
#
_symmetry.space_group_name_H-M   'P 1'
#
loop_
_entity.id
_entity.type
_entity.pdbx_description
1 polymer ?
#
loop_
_entity_poly.entity_id
_entity_poly.type
_entity_poly.pdbx_seq_one_letter_code
_entity_poly.pdbx_strand_id
1 'polypeptide(L)'
;MSHVVIVVTRPAAALVAHSITRLRDHGHEVTLVAPRVVGAEVIQAADRHIEVSRPFGRGPAPAGLVKGRPRWVVHVAKGVVDKGTSAIGNRTVGPGTLWWHGIRRSNAAREALGSADVMTAADANAVYTVWRAARDNVGADAVNGIGPTMDLVVDDVRA
;
A
#
# COMPACT_ATOMS: atom_id res chain seq x y z
N MET A 1 21.96 -7.82 -2.10
CA MET A 1 20.64 -8.17 -2.68
C MET A 1 19.62 -7.85 -1.60
N SER A 2 18.70 -6.93 -1.87
CA SER A 2 17.85 -6.33 -0.82
C SER A 2 16.38 -6.58 -1.10
N HIS A 3 15.59 -6.78 -0.05
CA HIS A 3 14.14 -6.84 -0.07
C HIS A 3 13.54 -5.44 0.07
N VAL A 4 12.97 -4.92 -1.02
CA VAL A 4 12.38 -3.59 -1.09
C VAL A 4 10.86 -3.68 -0.98
N VAL A 5 10.29 -3.05 0.04
CA VAL A 5 8.84 -2.95 0.21
C VAL A 5 8.37 -1.55 -0.18
N ILE A 6 7.53 -1.47 -1.22
CA ILE A 6 6.98 -0.21 -1.70
C ILE A 6 5.52 -0.10 -1.26
N VAL A 7 5.23 0.93 -0.49
CA VAL A 7 3.87 1.23 -0.02
C VAL A 7 3.26 2.31 -0.91
N VAL A 8 2.11 1.98 -1.50
CA VAL A 8 1.29 2.87 -2.32
C VAL A 8 -0.13 2.93 -1.73
N THR A 9 -0.75 4.10 -1.71
CA THR A 9 -2.08 4.30 -1.12
C THR A 9 -3.13 4.87 -2.09
N ARG A 10 -2.71 5.14 -3.32
CA ARG A 10 -3.52 5.71 -4.41
C ARG A 10 -3.18 4.96 -5.71
N PRO A 11 -3.95 5.14 -6.81
CA PRO A 11 -3.48 4.72 -8.12
C PRO A 11 -2.06 5.23 -8.38
N ALA A 12 -1.14 4.33 -8.69
CA ALA A 12 0.26 4.69 -8.95
C ALA A 12 0.43 5.10 -10.41
N ALA A 13 1.30 6.07 -10.65
CA ALA A 13 1.70 6.44 -12.01
C ALA A 13 2.54 5.32 -12.64
N ALA A 14 2.54 5.24 -13.97
CA ALA A 14 3.37 4.30 -14.73
C ALA A 14 4.87 4.37 -14.38
N LEU A 15 5.34 5.53 -13.93
CA LEU A 15 6.71 5.73 -13.44
C LEU A 15 7.06 4.79 -12.26
N VAL A 16 6.09 4.49 -11.40
CA VAL A 16 6.30 3.55 -10.27
C VAL A 16 6.54 2.14 -10.81
N ALA A 17 5.78 1.70 -11.81
CA ALA A 17 6.00 0.41 -12.46
C ALA A 17 7.39 0.33 -13.10
N HIS A 18 7.80 1.36 -13.84
CA HIS A 18 9.14 1.42 -14.44
C HIS A 18 10.26 1.34 -13.39
N SER A 19 10.10 2.04 -12.28
CA SER A 19 11.08 2.02 -11.19
C SER A 19 11.15 0.64 -10.51
N ILE A 20 10.00 0.00 -10.30
CA ILE A 20 9.92 -1.38 -9.77
C ILE A 20 10.65 -2.35 -10.70
N THR A 21 10.39 -2.28 -12.01
CA THR A 21 11.09 -3.13 -12.99
C THR A 21 12.59 -2.92 -12.91
N ARG A 22 13.05 -1.67 -12.85
CA ARG A 22 14.48 -1.37 -12.77
C ARG A 22 15.13 -1.91 -11.48
N LEU A 23 14.46 -1.80 -10.32
CA LEU A 23 14.96 -2.44 -9.09
C LEU A 23 15.14 -3.95 -9.26
N ARG A 24 14.17 -4.61 -9.90
CA ARG A 24 14.24 -6.05 -10.15
C ARG A 24 15.32 -6.42 -11.16
N ASP A 25 15.52 -5.62 -12.20
CA ASP A 25 16.59 -5.82 -13.18
C ASP A 25 17.98 -5.70 -12.53
N HIS A 26 18.10 -4.96 -11.43
CA HIS A 26 19.30 -4.89 -10.59
C HIS A 26 19.37 -5.99 -9.51
N GLY A 27 18.46 -6.97 -9.54
CA GLY A 27 18.45 -8.15 -8.67
C GLY A 27 17.75 -7.97 -7.33
N HIS A 28 17.06 -6.86 -7.09
CA HIS A 28 16.31 -6.66 -5.84
C HIS A 28 14.95 -7.35 -5.87
N GLU A 29 14.52 -7.91 -4.75
CA GLU A 29 13.16 -8.44 -4.60
C GLU A 29 12.22 -7.31 -4.21
N VAL A 30 11.13 -7.11 -4.95
CA VAL A 30 10.19 -6.00 -4.73
C VAL A 30 8.81 -6.51 -4.31
N THR A 31 8.39 -6.14 -3.11
CA THR A 31 7.01 -6.34 -2.63
C THR A 31 6.23 -5.03 -2.66
N LEU A 32 5.12 -5.02 -3.41
CA LEU A 32 4.18 -3.91 -3.48
C LEU A 32 3.06 -4.09 -2.46
N VAL A 33 2.91 -3.13 -1.55
CA VAL A 33 1.80 -3.05 -0.59
C VAL A 33 0.87 -1.92 -1.04
N ALA A 34 -0.30 -2.26 -1.60
CA ALA A 34 -1.13 -1.29 -2.32
C ALA A 34 -2.65 -1.55 -2.24
N PRO A 35 -3.51 -0.55 -2.53
CA PRO A 35 -4.91 -0.80 -2.82
C PRO A 35 -5.08 -1.67 -4.06
N ARG A 36 -6.24 -2.35 -4.14
CA ARG A 36 -6.68 -3.08 -5.34
C ARG A 36 -6.62 -2.27 -6.64
N VAL A 37 -6.88 -0.96 -6.54
CA VAL A 37 -7.03 -0.05 -7.69
C VAL A 37 -5.71 0.62 -8.12
N VAL A 38 -4.57 0.08 -7.70
CA VAL A 38 -3.25 0.70 -7.96
C VAL A 38 -2.85 0.70 -9.46
N GLY A 39 -3.39 -0.24 -10.24
CA GLY A 39 -3.12 -0.41 -11.67
C GLY A 39 -2.45 -1.76 -11.96
N ALA A 40 -2.89 -2.46 -13.02
CA ALA A 40 -2.41 -3.80 -13.33
C ALA A 40 -0.91 -3.82 -13.66
N GLU A 41 -0.42 -2.81 -14.38
CA GLU A 41 0.99 -2.68 -14.76
C GLU A 41 1.91 -2.62 -13.54
N VAL A 42 1.53 -1.84 -12.52
CA VAL A 42 2.30 -1.68 -11.28
C VAL A 42 2.31 -2.98 -10.47
N ILE A 43 1.18 -3.69 -10.44
CA ILE A 43 1.07 -5.00 -9.78
C ILE A 43 1.96 -6.03 -10.48
N GLN A 44 1.93 -6.07 -11.82
CA GLN A 44 2.72 -7.01 -12.62
C GLN A 44 4.22 -6.72 -12.58
N ALA A 45 4.61 -5.47 -12.37
CA ALA A 45 6.01 -5.09 -12.24
C ALA A 45 6.65 -5.67 -10.97
N ALA A 46 5.90 -5.84 -9.87
CA ALA A 46 6.43 -6.33 -8.59
C ALA A 46 6.50 -7.88 -8.52
N ASP A 47 7.43 -8.42 -7.73
CA ASP A 47 7.51 -9.87 -7.49
C ASP A 47 6.32 -10.36 -6.65
N ARG A 48 5.89 -9.53 -5.70
CA ARG A 48 4.76 -9.81 -4.83
C ARG A 48 3.87 -8.58 -4.70
N HIS A 49 2.55 -8.79 -4.76
CA HIS A 49 1.56 -7.76 -4.45
C HIS A 49 0.70 -8.17 -3.26
N ILE A 50 0.62 -7.29 -2.26
CA ILE A 50 -0.21 -7.44 -1.08
C ILE A 50 -1.30 -6.37 -1.14
N GLU A 51 -2.51 -6.81 -1.45
CA GLU A 51 -3.68 -5.92 -1.46
C GLU A 51 -4.04 -5.53 -0.02
N VAL A 52 -4.20 -4.23 0.20
CA VAL A 52 -4.67 -3.68 1.47
C VAL A 52 -5.81 -2.71 1.26
N SER A 53 -6.76 -2.74 2.18
CA SER A 53 -7.92 -1.84 2.19
C SER A 53 -7.88 -0.96 3.42
N ARG A 54 -8.33 0.30 3.26
CA ARG A 54 -8.56 1.17 4.42
C ARG A 54 -9.61 0.55 5.33
N PRO A 55 -9.51 0.73 6.65
CA PRO A 55 -10.65 0.52 7.52
C PRO A 55 -11.78 1.43 7.02
N PHE A 56 -13.01 0.90 6.93
CA PHE A 56 -14.19 1.62 6.42
C PHE A 56 -14.20 1.87 4.90
N GLY A 57 -13.37 1.16 4.13
CA GLY A 57 -13.51 1.11 2.67
C GLY A 57 -14.70 0.24 2.25
N ARG A 58 -15.51 0.73 1.32
CA ARG A 58 -16.54 -0.09 0.69
C ARG A 58 -15.86 -1.19 -0.13
N GLY A 59 -15.96 -2.44 0.34
CA GLY A 59 -15.57 -3.61 -0.45
C GLY A 59 -16.44 -3.75 -1.72
N PRO A 60 -16.03 -4.56 -2.69
CA PRO A 60 -16.83 -4.81 -3.89
C PRO A 60 -18.23 -5.28 -3.52
N ALA A 61 -19.23 -4.88 -4.33
CA ALA A 61 -20.58 -5.37 -4.14
C ALA A 61 -20.59 -6.90 -4.35
N PRO A 62 -21.17 -7.69 -3.41
CA PRO A 62 -21.30 -9.12 -3.62
C PRO A 62 -22.10 -9.41 -4.89
N ALA A 63 -21.72 -10.48 -5.60
CA ALA A 63 -22.42 -10.93 -6.79
C ALA A 63 -23.89 -11.26 -6.47
N GLY A 64 -24.80 -10.99 -7.41
CA GLY A 64 -26.22 -11.32 -7.28
C GLY A 64 -27.05 -10.39 -6.38
N LEU A 65 -26.55 -9.19 -6.03
CA LEU A 65 -27.36 -8.20 -5.33
C LEU A 65 -28.44 -7.60 -6.26
N VAL A 66 -29.71 -7.89 -5.95
CA VAL A 66 -30.88 -7.31 -6.63
C VAL A 66 -31.36 -6.08 -5.87
N LYS A 67 -31.50 -4.95 -6.58
CA LYS A 67 -31.98 -3.67 -6.03
C LYS A 67 -33.31 -3.85 -5.29
N GLY A 68 -33.44 -3.25 -4.11
CA GLY A 68 -34.65 -3.30 -3.28
C GLY A 68 -34.82 -4.58 -2.45
N ARG A 69 -34.01 -5.63 -2.65
CA ARG A 69 -34.01 -6.79 -1.75
C ARG A 69 -33.30 -6.48 -0.43
N PRO A 70 -33.63 -7.15 0.69
CA PRO A 70 -33.03 -6.87 2.00
C PRO A 70 -31.49 -6.86 2.01
N ARG A 71 -30.85 -7.81 1.32
CA ARG A 71 -29.38 -7.87 1.22
C ARG A 71 -28.78 -6.65 0.49
N TRP A 72 -29.48 -6.10 -0.50
CA TRP A 72 -29.07 -4.87 -1.17
C TRP A 72 -29.22 -3.66 -0.23
N VAL A 73 -30.33 -3.55 0.50
CA VAL A 73 -30.56 -2.47 1.46
C VAL A 73 -29.48 -2.48 2.54
N VAL A 74 -29.16 -3.66 3.11
CA VAL A 74 -28.08 -3.80 4.10
C VAL A 74 -26.73 -3.40 3.53
N HIS A 75 -26.41 -3.81 2.29
CA HIS A 75 -25.16 -3.43 1.65
C HIS A 75 -25.07 -1.91 1.42
N VAL A 76 -26.15 -1.26 0.99
CA VAL A 76 -26.21 0.19 0.81
C VAL A 76 -26.10 0.92 2.14
N ALA A 77 -26.86 0.50 3.15
CA ALA A 77 -26.82 1.08 4.50
C ALA A 77 -25.41 1.00 5.09
N LYS A 78 -24.77 -0.17 4.99
CA LYS A 78 -23.37 -0.34 5.38
C LYS A 78 -22.45 0.60 4.62
N GLY A 79 -22.63 0.73 3.29
CA GLY A 79 -21.85 1.66 2.48
C GLY A 79 -22.01 3.14 2.89
N VAL A 80 -23.20 3.56 3.33
CA VAL A 80 -23.43 4.91 3.84
C VAL A 80 -22.72 5.12 5.18
N VAL A 81 -22.82 4.15 6.09
CA VAL A 81 -22.13 4.19 7.39
C VAL A 81 -20.60 4.19 7.20
N ASP A 82 -20.08 3.32 6.33
CA ASP A 82 -18.66 3.23 5.99
C ASP A 82 -18.17 4.56 5.39
N LYS A 83 -18.96 5.19 4.52
CA LYS A 83 -18.63 6.51 3.95
C LYS A 83 -18.59 7.60 5.03
N GLY A 84 -19.58 7.65 5.92
CA GLY A 84 -19.63 8.63 7.00
C GLY A 84 -18.48 8.48 7.99
N THR A 85 -18.23 7.25 8.44
CA THR A 85 -17.11 6.92 9.35
C THR A 85 -15.76 7.17 8.70
N SER A 86 -15.59 6.85 7.41
CA SER A 86 -14.37 7.19 6.66
C SER A 86 -14.16 8.70 6.55
N ALA A 87 -15.22 9.49 6.30
CA ALA A 87 -15.12 10.95 6.26
C ALA A 87 -14.68 11.54 7.61
N ILE A 88 -15.27 11.07 8.71
CA ILE A 88 -14.87 11.47 10.07
C ILE A 88 -13.42 11.05 10.33
N GLY A 89 -13.06 9.80 10.05
CA GLY A 89 -11.69 9.30 10.24
C GLY A 89 -10.66 10.10 9.46
N ASN A 90 -10.91 10.40 8.19
CA ASN A 90 -10.02 11.22 7.37
C ASN A 90 -9.84 12.63 7.97
N ARG A 91 -10.91 13.23 8.52
CA ARG A 91 -10.85 14.55 9.15
C ARG A 91 -10.11 14.52 10.48
N THR A 92 -10.33 13.51 11.30
CA THR A 92 -9.82 13.46 12.68
C THR A 92 -8.37 12.98 12.75
N VAL A 93 -8.01 11.91 12.01
CA VAL A 93 -6.68 11.28 12.09
C VAL A 93 -5.88 11.32 10.80
N GLY A 94 -6.50 11.76 9.70
CA GLY A 94 -5.85 11.83 8.39
C GLY A 94 -5.84 10.50 7.62
N PRO A 95 -5.69 10.56 6.28
CA PRO A 95 -5.71 9.39 5.42
C PRO A 95 -4.53 8.43 5.64
N GLY A 96 -3.34 8.95 5.97
CA GLY A 96 -2.16 8.12 6.24
C GLY A 96 -2.33 7.21 7.46
N THR A 97 -2.93 7.73 8.53
CA THR A 97 -3.25 6.94 9.73
C THR A 97 -4.26 5.84 9.46
N LEU A 98 -5.28 6.12 8.63
CA LEU A 98 -6.24 5.09 8.22
C LEU A 98 -5.56 3.99 7.39
N TRP A 99 -4.63 4.34 6.50
CA TRP A 99 -3.85 3.35 5.75
C TRP A 99 -3.01 2.46 6.65
N TRP A 100 -2.33 3.04 7.64
CA TRP A 100 -1.61 2.27 8.64
C TRP A 100 -2.54 1.29 9.37
N HIS A 101 -3.75 1.71 9.75
CA HIS A 101 -4.72 0.80 10.37
C HIS A 101 -5.16 -0.34 9.46
N GLY A 102 -5.26 -0.10 8.14
CA GLY A 102 -5.53 -1.14 7.16
C GLY A 102 -4.39 -2.15 7.08
N ILE A 103 -3.15 -1.65 6.99
CA ILE A 103 -1.92 -2.44 6.94
C ILE A 103 -1.72 -3.27 8.21
N ARG A 104 -1.96 -2.68 9.38
CA ARG A 104 -1.84 -3.38 10.67
C ARG A 104 -2.80 -4.58 10.79
N ARG A 105 -3.91 -4.60 10.03
CA ARG A 105 -4.86 -5.72 10.00
C ARG A 105 -4.48 -6.81 9.00
N SER A 106 -3.51 -6.56 8.11
CA SER A 106 -3.01 -7.54 7.15
C SER A 106 -1.74 -8.20 7.69
N ASN A 107 -1.81 -9.49 8.02
CA ASN A 107 -0.63 -10.24 8.48
C ASN A 107 0.48 -10.23 7.42
N ALA A 108 0.11 -10.49 6.16
CA ALA A 108 1.06 -10.47 5.05
C ALA A 108 1.77 -9.12 4.90
N ALA A 109 1.05 -8.00 5.04
CA ALA A 109 1.65 -6.67 4.93
C ALA A 109 2.58 -6.36 6.12
N ARG A 110 2.20 -6.79 7.33
CA ARG A 110 3.06 -6.64 8.53
C ARG A 110 4.32 -7.48 8.42
N GLU A 111 4.22 -8.73 7.96
CA GLU A 111 5.35 -9.61 7.74
C GLU A 111 6.30 -9.03 6.70
N ALA A 112 5.78 -8.58 5.55
CA ALA A 112 6.61 -7.97 4.51
C ALA A 112 7.36 -6.72 5.01
N LEU A 113 6.68 -5.81 5.71
CA LEU A 113 7.34 -4.62 6.28
C LEU A 113 8.34 -4.98 7.39
N GLY A 114 8.06 -6.02 8.17
CA GLY A 114 8.92 -6.50 9.24
C GLY A 114 10.19 -7.22 8.75
N SER A 115 10.20 -7.70 7.50
CA SER A 115 11.36 -8.35 6.88
C SER A 115 12.08 -7.50 5.84
N ALA A 116 11.60 -6.28 5.59
CA ALA A 116 12.15 -5.40 4.56
C ALA A 116 13.57 -4.95 4.93
N ASP A 117 14.43 -4.80 3.92
CA ASP A 117 15.69 -4.05 4.04
C ASP A 117 15.48 -2.56 3.72
N VAL A 118 14.56 -2.26 2.80
CA VAL A 118 14.20 -0.90 2.43
C VAL A 118 12.68 -0.77 2.35
N MET A 119 12.12 0.24 3.03
CA MET A 119 10.71 0.58 3.00
C MET A 119 10.51 1.93 2.32
N THR A 120 9.76 1.93 1.22
CA THR A 120 9.54 3.13 0.40
C THR A 120 8.11 3.62 0.49
N ALA A 121 7.93 4.89 0.83
CA ALA A 121 6.66 5.59 0.71
C ALA A 121 6.56 6.21 -0.69
N ALA A 122 5.76 5.62 -1.58
CA ALA A 122 5.64 6.10 -2.96
C ALA A 122 4.68 7.31 -3.12
N ASP A 123 3.86 7.60 -2.11
CA ASP A 123 2.99 8.78 -2.09
C ASP A 123 2.82 9.35 -0.68
N ALA A 124 2.31 10.58 -0.58
CA ALA A 124 2.23 11.33 0.67
C ALA A 124 1.47 10.60 1.80
N ASN A 125 0.44 9.78 1.52
CA ASN A 125 -0.24 9.07 2.60
C ASN A 125 0.50 7.81 3.05
N ALA A 126 1.44 7.30 2.26
CA ALA A 126 2.27 6.15 2.62
C ALA A 126 3.34 6.52 3.66
N VAL A 127 3.76 7.79 3.72
CA VAL A 127 4.83 8.27 4.60
C VAL A 127 4.59 7.89 6.06
N TYR A 128 3.37 8.13 6.58
CA TYR A 128 3.04 7.76 7.96
C TYR A 128 3.13 6.25 8.20
N THR A 129 2.72 5.43 7.22
CA THR A 129 2.80 3.96 7.31
C THR A 129 4.26 3.52 7.39
N VAL A 130 5.10 4.01 6.48
CA VAL A 130 6.53 3.66 6.42
C VAL A 130 7.24 4.13 7.69
N TRP A 131 6.97 5.36 8.14
CA TRP A 131 7.51 5.85 9.42
C TRP A 131 7.11 4.97 10.60
N ARG A 132 5.85 4.53 10.68
CA ARG A 132 5.40 3.62 11.75
C ARG A 132 6.08 2.25 11.65
N ALA A 133 6.17 1.67 10.46
CA ALA A 133 6.79 0.38 10.24
C ALA A 133 8.30 0.39 10.56
N ALA A 134 9.01 1.46 10.21
CA ALA A 134 10.43 1.66 10.52
C ALA A 134 10.73 1.69 12.02
N ARG A 135 9.75 2.06 12.86
CA ARG A 135 9.91 1.97 14.32
C ARG A 135 9.88 0.55 14.84
N ASP A 136 9.22 -0.36 14.11
CA ASP A 136 9.11 -1.76 14.47
C ASP A 136 10.22 -2.60 13.79
N ASN A 137 10.71 -2.17 12.63
CA ASN A 137 11.86 -2.73 11.89
C ASN A 137 12.99 -1.69 11.78
N VAL A 138 13.81 -1.59 12.83
CA VAL A 138 14.88 -0.58 12.95
C VAL A 138 16.08 -0.82 12.05
N GLY A 139 16.20 -2.00 11.44
CA GLY A 139 17.28 -2.36 10.52
C GLY A 139 17.03 -1.94 9.08
N ALA A 140 15.82 -1.46 8.77
CA ALA A 140 15.41 -1.13 7.42
C ALA A 140 15.50 0.37 7.12
N ASP A 141 15.97 0.70 5.92
CA ASP A 141 16.00 2.08 5.45
C ASP A 141 14.59 2.57 5.08
N ALA A 142 14.14 3.63 5.73
CA ALA A 142 12.83 4.23 5.51
C ALA A 142 12.93 5.43 4.58
N VAL A 143 12.46 5.28 3.34
CA VAL A 143 12.66 6.25 2.26
C VAL A 143 11.34 6.87 1.82
N ASN A 144 11.35 8.19 1.58
CA ASN A 144 10.21 8.93 1.05
C ASN A 144 10.41 9.25 -0.44
N GLY A 145 9.64 8.59 -1.30
CA GLY A 145 9.70 8.73 -2.76
C GLY A 145 10.55 7.64 -3.41
N ILE A 146 10.17 7.28 -4.64
CA ILE A 146 10.82 6.17 -5.35
C ILE A 146 12.17 6.53 -5.96
N GLY A 147 12.40 7.80 -6.31
CA GLY A 147 13.71 8.28 -6.81
C GLY A 147 14.83 8.06 -5.79
N PRO A 148 14.71 8.57 -4.55
CA PRO A 148 15.68 8.31 -3.50
C PRO A 148 15.87 6.83 -3.17
N THR A 149 14.84 6.00 -3.33
CA THR A 149 14.98 4.55 -3.23
C THR A 149 15.92 4.03 -4.30
N MET A 150 15.72 4.42 -5.56
CA MET A 150 16.62 4.04 -6.66
C MET A 150 18.07 4.43 -6.36
N ASP A 151 18.30 5.66 -5.92
CA ASP A 151 19.65 6.15 -5.61
C ASP A 151 20.29 5.29 -4.49
N LEU A 152 19.52 4.94 -3.46
CA LEU A 152 20.00 4.13 -2.33
C LEU A 152 20.37 2.69 -2.74
N VAL A 153 19.54 2.00 -3.51
CA VAL A 153 19.77 0.56 -3.82
C VAL A 153 20.52 0.31 -5.12
N VAL A 154 20.44 1.20 -6.11
CA VAL A 154 21.08 1.00 -7.42
C VAL A 154 22.46 1.61 -7.50
N ASP A 155 22.71 2.76 -6.87
CA ASP A 155 24.05 3.35 -6.89
C ASP A 155 25.01 2.69 -5.89
N ASP A 156 24.49 1.98 -4.88
CA ASP A 156 25.28 1.11 -3.98
C ASP A 156 25.94 -0.07 -4.74
N VAL A 157 25.45 -0.43 -5.94
CA VAL A 157 26.03 -1.49 -6.79
C VAL A 157 27.27 -1.00 -7.58
N ARG A 158 27.54 0.32 -7.57
CA ARG A 158 28.67 0.92 -8.30
C ARG A 158 29.86 1.31 -7.42
N ALA A 159 29.76 1.16 -6.11
CA ALA A 159 30.84 1.39 -5.14
C ALA A 159 31.50 0.07 -4.72
#